data_AF-A0A9E6EH14-F1
#
_entry.id   AF-A0A9E6EH14-F1
#
_cell.length_a   1.000
_cell.length_b   1.000
_cell.length_c   1.000
_cell.angle_alpha   90.00
_cell.angle_beta   90.00
_cell.angle_gamma   90.00
#
_symmetry.space_group_name_H-M   'P 1'
#
loop_
_entity.id
_entity.type
_entity.pdbx_description
1 polymer ?
#
loop_
_entity_poly.entity_id
_entity_poly.type
_entity_poly.pdbx_seq_one_letter_code
_entity_poly.pdbx_strand_id
1 'polypeptide(L)'
;EEPLDSVRVITNRSSGKMGVALAEEALARGAQVTLLAGPMDVPPPEGVSVERIGSAVELADAAEGLFAECDVLVMAAKPPMAVPSTLNTAL
;
A
#
# COMPACT_ATOMS: atom_id res chain seq x y z
N GLU A 1 5.76 -4.81 -3.48
CA GLU A 1 6.51 -5.96 -4.00
C GLU A 1 7.81 -6.04 -3.23
N GLU A 2 8.30 -7.25 -2.97
CA GLU A 2 9.54 -7.44 -2.22
C GLU A 2 10.60 -8.02 -3.15
N PRO A 3 11.71 -7.30 -3.40
CA PRO A 3 12.78 -7.82 -4.23
C PRO A 3 13.42 -9.04 -3.57
N LEU A 4 13.54 -10.13 -4.32
CA LEU A 4 14.27 -11.31 -3.90
C LEU A 4 15.71 -11.28 -4.46
N ASP A 5 15.85 -10.89 -5.73
CA ASP A 5 17.13 -10.62 -6.39
C ASP A 5 16.92 -9.60 -7.53
N SER A 6 17.91 -9.42 -8.40
CA SER A 6 17.87 -8.46 -9.51
C SER A 6 16.79 -8.73 -10.56
N VAL A 7 16.12 -9.89 -10.52
CA VAL A 7 15.11 -10.31 -11.49
C VAL A 7 13.79 -10.67 -10.82
N ARG A 8 13.84 -11.32 -9.66
CA ARG A 8 12.67 -11.92 -9.00
C ARG A 8 12.14 -11.04 -7.88
N VAL A 9 10.82 -11.02 -7.75
CA VAL A 9 10.11 -10.36 -6.64
C VAL A 9 9.10 -11.31 -6.02
N ILE A 10 8.89 -11.19 -4.72
CA ILE A 10 7.73 -11.75 -4.01
C ILE A 10 6.63 -10.69 -4.07
N THR A 11 5.50 -11.03 -4.70
CA THR A 11 4.38 -10.12 -4.86
C THR A 11 3.06 -10.80 -4.48
N ASN A 12 2.18 -10.04 -3.85
CA ASN A 12 0.80 -10.44 -3.61
C ASN A 12 -0.07 -9.62 -4.57
N ARG A 13 -0.43 -10.22 -5.71
CA ARG A 13 -1.29 -9.55 -6.69
C ARG A 13 -2.66 -9.30 -6.08
N SER A 14 -2.99 -8.03 -5.87
CA SER A 14 -4.33 -7.57 -5.53
C SER A 14 -4.75 -6.54 -6.56
N SER A 15 -6.02 -6.53 -6.93
CA SER A 15 -6.52 -5.60 -7.96
C SER A 15 -6.69 -4.17 -7.44
N GLY A 16 -6.60 -3.93 -6.14
CA GLY A 16 -6.85 -2.63 -5.51
C GLY A 16 -8.32 -2.22 -5.43
N LYS A 17 -9.25 -2.96 -6.04
CA LYS A 17 -10.68 -2.61 -6.14
C LYS A 17 -11.35 -2.33 -4.79
N MET A 18 -11.04 -3.14 -3.78
CA MET A 18 -11.62 -2.95 -2.44
C MET A 18 -11.12 -1.67 -1.78
N GLY A 19 -9.82 -1.39 -1.87
CA GLY A 19 -9.24 -0.15 -1.32
C GLY A 19 -9.81 1.10 -1.99
N VAL A 20 -9.97 1.05 -3.32
CA VAL A 20 -10.60 2.13 -4.10
C VAL A 20 -12.05 2.34 -3.69
N ALA A 21 -12.86 1.28 -3.61
CA ALA A 21 -14.27 1.40 -3.21
C ALA A 21 -14.43 1.95 -1.77
N LEU A 22 -13.55 1.56 -0.86
CA LEU A 22 -13.54 2.10 0.51
C LEU A 22 -13.17 3.59 0.53
N ALA A 23 -12.21 4.00 -0.29
CA ALA A 23 -11.81 5.40 -0.41
C ALA A 23 -12.93 6.27 -1.03
N GLU A 24 -13.62 5.76 -2.07
CA GLU A 24 -14.78 6.43 -2.67
C GLU A 24 -15.89 6.67 -1.64
N GLU A 25 -16.25 5.64 -0.87
CA GLU A 25 -17.31 5.74 0.12
C GLU A 25 -16.92 6.66 1.28
N ALA A 26 -15.67 6.64 1.72
CA ALA A 26 -15.17 7.55 2.75
C ALA A 26 -15.23 9.02 2.29
N LEU A 27 -14.78 9.30 1.06
CA LEU A 27 -14.92 10.63 0.45
C LEU A 27 -16.38 11.07 0.34
N ALA A 28 -17.27 10.18 -0.12
CA ALA A 28 -18.70 10.46 -0.25
C ALA A 28 -19.35 10.84 1.10
N ARG A 29 -18.78 10.37 2.21
CA ARG A 29 -19.18 10.71 3.58
C ARG A 29 -18.50 11.96 4.13
N GLY A 30 -17.68 12.65 3.33
CA GLY A 30 -17.00 13.89 3.68
C GLY A 30 -15.68 13.71 4.42
N ALA A 31 -15.10 12.50 4.43
CA ALA A 31 -13.77 12.28 5.00
C ALA A 31 -12.69 12.87 4.10
N GLN A 32 -11.58 13.30 4.71
CA GLN A 32 -10.32 13.50 3.99
C GLN A 32 -9.61 12.15 3.88
N VAL A 33 -9.27 11.73 2.67
CA VAL A 33 -8.76 10.37 2.44
C VAL A 33 -7.35 10.44 1.86
N THR A 34 -6.42 9.77 2.55
CA THR A 34 -5.11 9.41 2.01
C THR A 34 -5.11 7.91 1.69
N LEU A 35 -4.80 7.56 0.45
CA LEU A 35 -4.69 6.18 -0.01
C LEU A 35 -3.22 5.83 -0.24
N LEU A 36 -2.68 4.97 0.63
CA LEU A 36 -1.39 4.32 0.44
C LEU A 36 -1.54 3.21 -0.59
N ALA A 37 -1.06 3.46 -1.82
CA ALA A 37 -1.35 2.66 -3.00
C ALA A 37 -0.11 1.93 -3.53
N GLY A 38 -0.13 0.60 -3.40
CA GLY A 38 0.77 -0.27 -4.16
C GLY A 38 0.34 -0.46 -5.63
N PRO A 39 0.86 -1.49 -6.32
CA PRO A 39 0.36 -1.88 -7.64
C PRO A 39 -1.14 -2.19 -7.60
N MET A 40 -1.90 -1.66 -8.57
CA MET A 40 -3.35 -1.76 -8.64
C MET A 40 -3.84 -1.78 -10.10
N ASP A 41 -4.96 -2.47 -10.34
CA ASP A 41 -5.54 -2.65 -11.68
C ASP A 41 -6.64 -1.61 -11.99
N VAL A 42 -7.03 -0.81 -10.99
CA VAL A 42 -8.04 0.25 -11.11
C VAL A 42 -7.42 1.59 -10.74
N PRO A 43 -7.91 2.72 -11.28
CA PRO A 43 -7.44 4.04 -10.89
C PRO A 43 -7.91 4.38 -9.46
N PRO A 44 -7.17 5.23 -8.73
CA PRO A 44 -7.66 5.81 -7.49
C PRO A 44 -8.82 6.79 -7.77
N PRO A 45 -9.71 7.03 -6.80
CA PRO A 45 -10.80 7.98 -6.97
C PRO A 45 -10.30 9.42 -7.04
N GLU A 46 -11.03 10.29 -7.74
CA GLU A 46 -10.77 11.73 -7.71
C GLU A 46 -10.98 12.30 -6.30
N GLY A 47 -10.15 13.26 -5.90
CA GLY A 47 -10.22 13.91 -4.59
C GLY A 47 -9.54 13.15 -3.45
N VAL A 48 -9.02 11.94 -3.69
CA VAL A 48 -8.15 11.22 -2.74
C VAL A 48 -6.71 11.71 -2.88
N SER A 49 -6.02 11.94 -1.76
CA SER A 49 -4.56 12.08 -1.76
C SER A 49 -3.93 10.70 -1.92
N VAL A 50 -3.09 10.50 -2.94
CA VAL A 50 -2.52 9.19 -3.24
C VAL A 50 -1.02 9.20 -3.01
N GLU A 51 -0.57 8.32 -2.13
CA GLU A 51 0.85 8.06 -1.91
C GLU A 51 1.20 6.70 -2.50
N ARG A 52 2.16 6.66 -3.43
CA ARG A 52 2.57 5.43 -4.09
C ARG A 52 3.66 4.74 -3.31
N ILE A 53 3.45 3.45 -3.03
CA ILE A 53 4.39 2.61 -2.29
C ILE A 53 4.82 1.41 -3.13
N GLY A 54 6.10 1.07 -3.03
CA GLY A 54 6.74 -0.02 -3.75
C GLY A 54 6.90 -1.29 -2.93
N SER A 55 7.02 -1.20 -1.60
CA SER A 55 7.33 -2.34 -0.71
C SER A 55 6.43 -2.38 0.53
N ALA A 56 6.48 -3.49 1.28
CA ALA A 56 5.81 -3.63 2.56
C ALA A 56 6.45 -2.76 3.65
N VAL A 57 7.76 -2.50 3.56
CA VAL A 57 8.46 -1.57 4.45
C VAL A 57 8.01 -0.15 4.20
N GLU A 58 7.98 0.29 2.94
CA GLU A 58 7.47 1.62 2.58
C GLU A 58 6.00 1.81 2.99
N LEU A 59 5.16 0.77 2.88
CA LEU A 59 3.80 0.80 3.40
C LEU A 59 3.76 1.06 4.91
N ALA A 60 4.60 0.37 5.68
CA ALA A 60 4.65 0.49 7.12
C ALA A 60 5.16 1.89 7.52
N ASP A 61 6.25 2.36 6.93
CA ASP A 61 6.84 3.67 7.21
C ASP A 61 5.86 4.82 6.90
N ALA A 62 5.17 4.75 5.74
CA ALA A 62 4.17 5.74 5.37
C ALA A 62 2.96 5.71 6.30
N ALA A 63 2.48 4.52 6.66
CA ALA A 63 1.38 4.38 7.60
C ALA A 63 1.75 4.94 8.99
N GLU A 64 2.94 4.65 9.50
CA GLU A 64 3.45 5.18 10.76
C GLU A 64 3.57 6.71 10.75
N GLY A 65 4.10 7.27 9.66
CA GLY A 65 4.25 8.71 9.49
C GLY A 65 2.91 9.47 9.51
N LEU A 66 1.84 8.85 9.01
CA LEU A 66 0.50 9.44 8.96
C LEU A 66 -0.35 9.10 10.20
N PHE A 67 0.05 8.10 10.99
CA PHE A 67 -0.80 7.53 12.03
C PHE A 67 -1.22 8.54 13.10
N ALA A 68 -0.32 9.47 13.47
CA ALA A 68 -0.57 10.46 14.51
C ALA A 68 -1.67 11.47 14.13
N GLU A 69 -1.88 11.71 12.84
CA GLU A 69 -2.87 12.65 12.29
C GLU A 69 -4.12 11.93 11.76
N CYS A 70 -4.15 10.60 11.86
CA CYS A 70 -5.19 9.76 11.28
C CYS A 70 -6.26 9.42 12.32
N ASP A 71 -7.52 9.82 12.06
CA ASP A 71 -8.65 9.42 12.91
C ASP A 71 -9.02 7.94 12.75
N VAL A 72 -8.87 7.39 11.54
CA VAL A 72 -9.27 6.03 11.18
C VAL A 72 -8.31 5.41 10.17
N LEU A 73 -7.67 4.30 10.55
CA LEU A 73 -6.85 3.48 9.66
C LEU A 73 -7.64 2.25 9.16
N VAL A 74 -7.71 2.09 7.83
CA VAL A 74 -8.33 0.92 7.18
C VAL A 74 -7.27 0.12 6.42
N MET A 75 -6.86 -1.02 6.98
CA MET A 75 -5.84 -1.90 6.38
C MET A 75 -6.44 -2.82 5.32
N ALA A 76 -6.72 -2.26 4.14
CA ALA A 76 -7.24 -3.01 2.98
C ALA A 76 -6.12 -3.54 2.05
N ALA A 77 -4.88 -3.11 2.26
CA ALA A 77 -3.73 -3.55 1.48
C ALA A 77 -3.39 -5.01 1.78
N LYS A 78 -2.90 -5.73 0.76
CA LYS A 78 -2.34 -7.08 0.91
C LYS A 78 -0.84 -7.06 0.66
N PRO A 79 -0.03 -6.57 1.61
CA PRO A 79 1.41 -6.56 1.43
C PRO A 79 1.93 -7.99 1.25
N PRO A 80 2.93 -8.22 0.38
CA PRO A 80 3.73 -9.44 0.42
C PRO A 80 4.44 -9.57 1.76
N MET A 81 4.87 -10.79 2.09
CA MET A 81 5.72 -11.02 3.26
C MET A 81 7.03 -10.25 3.09
N ALA A 82 7.34 -9.36 4.05
CA ALA A 82 8.61 -8.65 4.07
C ALA A 82 9.78 -9.64 4.06
N VAL A 83 10.76 -9.41 3.19
CA VAL A 83 11.94 -10.26 3.10
C VAL A 83 13.09 -9.57 3.86
N PRO A 84 13.73 -10.24 4.83
CA PRO A 84 14.88 -9.66 5.53
C PRO A 84 16.00 -9.32 4.54
N SER A 85 16.56 -8.12 4.68
CA SER A 85 17.66 -7.63 3.83
C SER A 85 18.95 -8.48 3.88
N THR A 86 19.02 -9.47 4.77
CA THR A 86 20.20 -10.31 5.02
C THR A 86 20.18 -11.68 4.32
N LEU A 87 19.24 -11.95 3.41
CA LEU A 87 19.30 -13.14 2.54
C LEU A 87 20.29 -12.95 1.39
N ASN A 88 21.51 -12.52 1.70
CA ASN A 88 22.63 -12.61 0.78
C ASN A 88 23.07 -14.08 0.72
N THR A 89 22.34 -14.87 -0.05
CA THR A 89 22.77 -16.24 -0.33
C THR A 89 23.88 -16.13 -1.36
N ALA A 90 25.12 -16.12 -0.87
CA ALA A 90 26.29 -16.38 -1.69
C ALA A 90 26.04 -17.69 -2.46
N LEU A 91 25.91 -17.56 -3.78
CA LEU A 91 26.12 -18.63 -4.74
C LEU A 91 27.42 -18.33 -5.49
#